data_AF-A0A9E3QL22-F1
#
_entry.id   AF-A0A9E3QL22-F1
#
_cell.length_a   1.000
_cell.length_b   1.000
_cell.length_c   1.000
_cell.angle_alpha   90.00
_cell.angle_beta   90.00
_cell.angle_gamma   90.00
#
_symmetry.space_group_name_H-M   'P 1'
#
loop_
_entity.id
_entity.type
_entity.pdbx_description
1 polymer ?
#
loop_
_entity_poly.entity_id
_entity_poly.type
_entity_poly.pdbx_seq_one_letter_code
_entity_poly.pdbx_strand_id
1 'polypeptide(L)'
;MTRFFTEADDFYINLNLNTEMELPTGRDTVLHYFEQMKKAFPDLRNFYTRDNGDLVLEGDKEQESYRWLAIEPRRLCSGHVNPEALEDAYRQHEMVLELAPHLLTISVLDCEALDVLFGFDFTYTGNHDELVAEALGVGPALEGLLE
;
A
#
# COMPACT_ATOMS: atom_id res chain seq x y z
N MET A 1 13.60 4.80 -17.20
CA MET A 1 12.37 4.73 -16.41
C MET A 1 12.67 5.31 -15.05
N THR A 2 11.91 6.34 -14.69
CA THR A 2 11.67 7.00 -13.39
C THR A 2 12.82 7.04 -12.35
N ARG A 3 13.49 8.20 -12.30
CA ARG A 3 14.59 8.59 -11.38
C ARG A 3 14.22 8.64 -9.88
N PHE A 4 12.93 8.61 -9.55
CA PHE A 4 12.45 8.90 -8.19
C PHE A 4 12.72 7.76 -7.20
N PHE A 5 12.80 6.50 -7.65
CA PHE A 5 13.08 5.36 -6.77
C PHE A 5 14.50 5.36 -6.22
N THR A 6 15.45 5.99 -6.92
CA THR A 6 16.85 6.07 -6.50
C THR A 6 17.14 7.24 -5.57
N GLU A 7 16.19 8.17 -5.40
CA GLU A 7 16.37 9.39 -4.61
C GLU A 7 15.60 9.39 -3.29
N ALA A 8 14.58 8.52 -3.14
CA ALA A 8 13.83 8.33 -1.90
C ALA A 8 14.51 7.29 -1.00
N ASP A 9 14.37 7.45 0.32
CA ASP A 9 14.87 6.48 1.30
C ASP A 9 13.95 5.25 1.37
N ASP A 10 12.64 5.47 1.37
CA ASP A 10 11.63 4.42 1.19
C ASP A 10 10.66 4.79 0.07
N PHE A 11 10.29 3.79 -0.71
CA PHE A 11 9.32 3.89 -1.79
C PHE A 11 8.29 2.77 -1.65
N TYR A 12 7.01 3.08 -1.76
CA TYR A 12 5.98 2.05 -1.66
C TYR A 12 4.82 2.31 -2.62
N ILE A 13 4.21 1.21 -3.05
CA ILE A 13 3.02 1.23 -3.89
C ILE A 13 1.93 0.50 -3.15
N ASN A 14 0.81 1.18 -2.95
CA ASN A 14 -0.37 0.62 -2.31
C ASN A 14 -1.55 0.66 -3.28
N LEU A 15 -2.30 -0.44 -3.30
CA LEU A 15 -3.58 -0.58 -3.95
C LEU A 15 -4.65 -0.74 -2.88
N ASN A 16 -5.69 0.08 -2.96
CA ASN A 16 -6.89 -0.08 -2.15
C ASN A 16 -8.11 -0.24 -3.06
N LEU A 17 -8.81 -1.36 -2.92
CA LEU A 17 -10.12 -1.59 -3.54
C LEU A 17 -11.20 -1.37 -2.47
N ASN A 18 -11.98 -0.31 -2.62
CA ASN A 18 -13.03 0.07 -1.68
C ASN A 18 -14.39 -0.45 -2.14
N THR A 19 -15.21 -0.94 -1.19
CA THR A 19 -16.52 -1.52 -1.46
C THR A 19 -17.65 -0.81 -0.73
N GLU A 20 -18.84 -0.79 -1.35
CA GLU A 20 -20.06 -0.23 -0.76
C GLU A 20 -20.62 -1.11 0.37
N MET A 21 -20.44 -2.43 0.26
CA MET A 21 -20.83 -3.40 1.27
C MET A 21 -19.62 -3.93 2.05
N GLU A 22 -19.91 -4.55 3.19
CA GLU A 22 -18.87 -5.22 3.97
C GLU A 22 -18.38 -6.50 3.28
N LEU A 23 -17.06 -6.69 3.24
CA LEU A 23 -16.39 -7.86 2.72
C LEU A 23 -16.73 -9.10 3.57
N PRO A 24 -16.80 -10.30 2.94
CA PRO A 24 -17.13 -11.51 3.65
C PRO A 24 -16.06 -11.87 4.69
N THR A 25 -16.49 -12.07 5.92
CA THR A 25 -15.65 -12.56 7.04
C THR A 25 -15.66 -14.09 7.17
N GLY A 26 -16.16 -14.78 6.14
CA GLY A 26 -16.17 -16.24 6.07
C GLY A 26 -14.75 -16.81 6.20
N ARG A 27 -14.50 -17.59 7.26
CA ARG A 27 -13.17 -18.12 7.56
C ARG A 27 -12.56 -18.87 6.37
N ASP A 28 -13.35 -19.71 5.71
CA ASP A 28 -12.85 -20.56 4.61
C ASP A 28 -12.50 -19.74 3.37
N THR A 29 -13.34 -18.77 2.99
CA THR A 29 -13.11 -17.91 1.82
C THR A 29 -11.91 -17.01 2.02
N VAL A 30 -11.79 -16.41 3.21
CA VAL A 30 -10.70 -15.50 3.54
C VAL A 30 -9.36 -16.26 3.65
N LEU A 31 -9.33 -17.39 4.35
CA LEU A 31 -8.12 -18.20 4.43
C LEU A 31 -7.70 -18.70 3.05
N HIS A 32 -8.64 -19.14 2.22
CA HIS A 32 -8.33 -19.58 0.88
C HIS A 32 -7.72 -18.47 0.01
N TYR A 33 -8.26 -17.24 0.10
CA TYR A 33 -7.66 -16.07 -0.55
C TYR A 33 -6.21 -15.84 -0.11
N PHE A 34 -5.95 -15.80 1.20
CA PHE A 34 -4.59 -15.60 1.72
C PHE A 34 -3.64 -16.75 1.35
N GLU A 35 -4.13 -17.99 1.27
CA GLU A 35 -3.35 -19.15 0.80
C GLU A 35 -2.97 -19.03 -0.68
N GLN A 36 -3.88 -18.58 -1.54
CA GLN A 36 -3.55 -18.32 -2.96
C GLN A 36 -2.50 -17.23 -3.08
N MET A 37 -2.65 -16.13 -2.33
CA MET A 37 -1.66 -15.04 -2.32
C MET A 37 -0.30 -15.52 -1.82
N LYS A 38 -0.25 -16.27 -0.72
CA LYS A 38 0.98 -16.85 -0.18
C LYS A 38 1.65 -17.84 -1.14
N LYS A 39 0.87 -18.57 -1.95
CA LYS A 39 1.40 -19.49 -2.95
C LYS A 39 2.11 -18.74 -4.09
N ALA A 40 1.59 -17.59 -4.50
CA ALA A 40 2.23 -16.75 -5.52
C ALA A 40 3.39 -15.91 -4.96
N PHE A 41 3.28 -15.47 -3.70
CA PHE A 41 4.24 -14.62 -3.01
C PHE A 41 4.64 -15.27 -1.67
N PRO A 42 5.65 -16.18 -1.66
CA PRO A 42 6.03 -16.97 -0.48
C PRO A 42 6.72 -16.19 0.66
N ASP A 43 7.05 -14.94 0.41
CA ASP A 43 7.55 -13.96 1.38
C ASP A 43 6.46 -13.50 2.36
N LEU A 44 5.19 -13.58 1.96
CA LEU A 44 4.03 -13.38 2.85
C LEU A 44 3.90 -14.52 3.87
N ARG A 45 4.30 -14.27 5.12
CA ARG A 45 4.45 -15.31 6.14
C ARG A 45 3.62 -15.08 7.39
N ASN A 46 3.45 -13.82 7.78
CA ASN A 46 2.84 -13.43 9.03
C ASN A 46 1.36 -13.13 8.82
N PHE A 47 0.50 -14.08 9.19
CA PHE A 47 -0.95 -13.90 9.18
C PHE A 47 -1.45 -13.63 10.60
N TYR A 48 -2.16 -12.53 10.80
CA TYR A 48 -2.75 -12.17 12.09
C TYR A 48 -4.00 -11.32 11.91
N THR A 49 -4.77 -11.21 12.99
CA THR A 49 -5.93 -10.33 13.08
C THR A 49 -5.56 -9.13 13.94
N ARG A 50 -5.85 -7.91 13.47
CA ARG A 50 -5.68 -6.68 14.25
C ARG A 50 -6.80 -6.50 15.26
N ASP A 51 -6.61 -5.60 16.23
CA ASP A 51 -7.58 -5.33 17.30
C ASP A 51 -8.95 -4.83 16.78
N ASN A 52 -8.96 -4.19 15.62
CA ASN A 52 -10.17 -3.73 14.94
C ASN A 52 -10.88 -4.81 14.10
N GLY A 53 -10.34 -6.02 14.04
CA GLY A 53 -10.89 -7.14 13.28
C GLY A 53 -10.30 -7.31 11.87
N ASP A 54 -9.38 -6.43 11.45
CA ASP A 54 -8.77 -6.54 10.12
C ASP A 54 -7.87 -7.77 10.02
N LEU A 55 -7.93 -8.46 8.89
CA LEU A 55 -7.12 -9.64 8.63
C LEU A 55 -5.92 -9.22 7.79
N VAL A 56 -4.73 -9.45 8.31
CA VAL A 56 -3.48 -8.99 7.69
C VAL A 56 -2.59 -10.18 7.39
N LEU A 57 -2.05 -10.20 6.18
CA LEU A 57 -0.97 -11.09 5.77
C LEU A 57 0.19 -10.23 5.29
N GLU A 58 1.32 -10.29 6.00
CA GLU A 58 2.50 -9.50 5.66
C GLU A 58 3.78 -10.34 5.64
N GLY A 59 4.77 -9.80 4.95
CA GLY A 59 6.13 -10.30 4.94
C GLY A 59 6.91 -9.89 6.18
N ASP A 60 8.22 -9.95 6.04
CA ASP A 60 9.16 -9.58 7.09
C ASP A 60 9.44 -8.07 7.04
N LYS A 61 9.03 -7.35 8.08
CA LYS A 61 9.22 -5.89 8.18
C LYS A 61 10.64 -5.48 8.49
N GLU A 62 11.51 -6.42 8.88
CA GLU A 62 12.93 -6.14 9.08
C GLU A 62 13.70 -6.07 7.76
N GLN A 63 13.08 -6.53 6.66
CA GLN A 63 13.65 -6.42 5.33
C GLN A 63 13.34 -5.06 4.72
N GLU A 64 14.29 -4.54 3.93
CA GLU A 64 14.10 -3.28 3.19
C GLU A 64 12.91 -3.37 2.23
N SER A 65 12.74 -4.52 1.58
CA SER A 65 11.60 -4.81 0.70
C SER A 65 10.65 -5.81 1.34
N TYR A 66 9.36 -5.45 1.45
CA TYR A 66 8.35 -6.37 1.96
C TYR A 66 6.96 -6.10 1.41
N ARG A 67 6.18 -7.18 1.33
CA ARG A 67 4.79 -7.17 0.86
C ARG A 67 3.82 -7.25 2.02
N TRP A 68 2.64 -6.68 1.83
CA TRP A 68 1.55 -6.87 2.76
C TRP A 68 0.20 -6.81 2.06
N LEU A 69 -0.78 -7.46 2.68
CA LEU A 69 -2.16 -7.52 2.25
C LEU A 69 -3.03 -7.38 3.49
N ALA A 70 -4.15 -6.69 3.35
CA ALA A 70 -5.14 -6.63 4.41
C ALA A 70 -6.56 -6.72 3.86
N ILE A 71 -7.42 -7.41 4.58
CA ILE A 71 -8.87 -7.38 4.39
C ILE A 71 -9.44 -6.63 5.58
N GLU A 72 -9.98 -5.45 5.29
CA GLU A 72 -10.72 -4.62 6.22
C GLU A 72 -12.23 -4.73 5.91
N PRO A 73 -13.14 -4.23 6.77
CA PRO A 73 -14.57 -4.39 6.56
C PRO A 73 -15.07 -3.95 5.19
N ARG A 74 -14.56 -2.84 4.62
CA ARG A 74 -15.03 -2.30 3.33
C ARG A 74 -13.89 -2.02 2.35
N ARG A 75 -12.73 -2.64 2.59
CA ARG A 75 -11.52 -2.34 1.84
C ARG A 75 -10.61 -3.55 1.75
N LEU A 76 -10.15 -3.82 0.53
CA LEU A 76 -9.09 -4.77 0.25
C LEU A 76 -7.81 -4.00 -0.05
N CYS A 77 -6.81 -4.19 0.80
CA CYS A 77 -5.55 -3.48 0.74
C CYS A 77 -4.43 -4.41 0.25
N SER A 78 -3.55 -3.86 -0.57
CA SER A 78 -2.34 -4.53 -1.01
C SER A 78 -1.21 -3.53 -1.11
N GLY A 79 -0.06 -3.82 -0.53
CA GLY A 79 1.10 -2.95 -0.64
C GLY A 79 2.39 -3.72 -0.84
N HIS A 80 3.36 -3.03 -1.44
CA HIS A 80 4.73 -3.49 -1.56
C HIS A 80 5.66 -2.29 -1.29
N VAL A 81 6.47 -2.43 -0.25
CA VAL A 81 7.51 -1.48 0.14
C VAL A 81 8.83 -1.87 -0.53
N ASN A 82 9.55 -0.89 -1.06
CA ASN A 82 10.80 -0.96 -1.81
C ASN A 82 10.85 -2.14 -2.80
N PRO A 83 9.92 -2.22 -3.78
CA PRO A 83 10.01 -3.25 -4.80
C PRO A 83 11.28 -3.11 -5.65
N GLU A 84 11.91 -4.23 -6.02
CA GLU A 84 13.08 -4.24 -6.93
C GLU A 84 12.72 -3.63 -8.30
N ALA A 85 11.50 -3.91 -8.78
CA ALA A 85 10.91 -3.31 -9.97
C ALA A 85 9.43 -3.00 -9.74
N LEU A 86 8.91 -1.94 -10.38
CA LEU A 86 7.48 -1.57 -10.29
C LEU A 86 6.56 -2.74 -10.67
N GLU A 87 6.98 -3.52 -11.65
CA GLU A 87 6.30 -4.70 -12.15
C GLU A 87 6.06 -5.74 -11.05
N ASP A 88 6.95 -5.84 -10.05
CA ASP A 88 6.79 -6.78 -8.94
C ASP A 88 5.66 -6.40 -7.99
N ALA A 89 5.42 -5.11 -7.80
CA ALA A 89 4.28 -4.61 -7.05
C ALA A 89 2.98 -4.77 -7.87
N TYR A 90 3.03 -4.43 -9.17
CA TYR A 90 1.87 -4.55 -10.05
C TYR A 90 1.38 -5.99 -10.18
N ARG A 91 2.28 -6.97 -10.27
CA ARG A 91 1.89 -8.39 -10.29
C ARG A 91 1.10 -8.82 -9.07
N GLN A 92 1.42 -8.29 -7.89
CA GLN A 92 0.65 -8.54 -6.68
C GLN A 92 -0.72 -7.88 -6.77
N HIS A 93 -0.77 -6.61 -7.14
CA HIS A 93 -2.02 -5.85 -7.28
C HIS A 93 -2.98 -6.46 -8.32
N GLU A 94 -2.47 -6.87 -9.48
CA GLU A 94 -3.25 -7.55 -10.51
C GLU A 94 -3.84 -8.87 -10.00
N MET A 95 -3.04 -9.67 -9.29
CA MET A 95 -3.52 -10.94 -8.71
C MET A 95 -4.61 -10.71 -7.65
N VAL A 96 -4.48 -9.66 -6.83
CA VAL A 96 -5.51 -9.26 -5.87
C VAL A 96 -6.83 -8.97 -6.59
N LEU A 97 -6.78 -8.18 -7.67
CA LEU A 97 -7.96 -7.82 -8.46
C LEU A 97 -8.55 -9.00 -9.25
N GLU A 98 -7.72 -9.96 -9.65
CA GLU A 98 -8.17 -11.19 -10.31
C GLU A 98 -8.91 -12.13 -9.33
N LEU A 99 -8.40 -12.26 -8.10
CA LEU A 99 -8.98 -13.17 -7.10
C LEU A 99 -10.16 -12.58 -6.34
N ALA A 100 -10.20 -11.26 -6.14
CA ALA A 100 -11.20 -10.54 -5.36
C ALA A 100 -12.65 -10.91 -5.74
N PRO A 101 -13.06 -10.93 -7.03
CA PRO A 101 -14.45 -11.24 -7.38
C PRO A 101 -14.85 -12.68 -7.07
N HIS A 102 -13.93 -13.62 -7.26
CA HIS A 102 -14.22 -15.05 -7.15
C HIS A 102 -14.13 -15.58 -5.72
N LEU A 103 -13.19 -15.05 -4.92
CA LEU A 103 -12.94 -15.54 -3.58
C LEU A 103 -13.57 -14.67 -2.49
N LEU A 104 -13.65 -13.35 -2.71
CA LEU A 104 -14.22 -12.40 -1.77
C LEU A 104 -15.60 -11.90 -2.18
N THR A 105 -16.19 -12.48 -3.25
CA THR A 105 -17.54 -12.14 -3.74
C THR A 105 -17.69 -10.65 -4.08
N ILE A 106 -16.59 -9.96 -4.41
CA ILE A 106 -16.62 -8.55 -4.76
C ILE A 106 -17.19 -8.40 -6.18
N SER A 107 -18.27 -7.64 -6.31
CA SER A 107 -18.87 -7.34 -7.61
C SER A 107 -18.42 -5.97 -8.11
N VAL A 108 -18.38 -5.77 -9.42
CA VAL A 108 -18.18 -4.44 -10.02
C VAL A 108 -19.30 -3.47 -9.59
N LEU A 109 -20.50 -3.98 -9.28
CA LEU A 109 -21.61 -3.18 -8.75
C LEU A 109 -21.36 -2.66 -7.33
N ASP A 110 -20.49 -3.33 -6.58
CA ASP A 110 -20.15 -3.03 -5.20
C ASP A 110 -18.82 -2.24 -5.10
N CYS A 111 -18.11 -2.09 -6.20
CA CYS A 111 -16.86 -1.35 -6.26
C CYS A 111 -17.13 0.16 -6.18
N GLU A 112 -16.75 0.77 -5.06
CA GLU A 112 -16.87 2.21 -4.83
C GLU A 112 -15.71 2.97 -5.50
N ALA A 113 -14.49 2.54 -5.22
CA ALA A 113 -13.27 3.20 -5.72
C ALA A 113 -12.09 2.22 -5.79
N LEU A 114 -11.18 2.48 -6.72
CA LEU A 114 -9.89 1.80 -6.83
C LEU A 114 -8.78 2.84 -6.75
N ASP A 115 -8.02 2.83 -5.66
CA ASP A 115 -6.94 3.78 -5.42
C ASP A 115 -5.59 3.11 -5.61
N VAL A 116 -4.72 3.76 -6.37
CA VAL A 116 -3.29 3.41 -6.47
C VAL A 116 -2.50 4.57 -5.90
N LEU A 117 -1.80 4.33 -4.80
CA LEU A 117 -0.96 5.30 -4.13
C LEU A 117 0.51 4.98 -4.36
N PHE A 118 1.27 5.97 -4.82
CA PHE A 118 2.72 5.95 -4.85
C PHE A 118 3.23 6.83 -3.71
N GLY A 119 3.90 6.23 -2.74
CA GLY A 119 4.50 6.92 -1.60
C GLY A 119 6.02 6.99 -1.74
N PHE A 120 6.59 8.13 -1.34
CA PHE A 120 8.02 8.39 -1.33
C PHE A 120 8.36 9.05 0.00
N ASP A 121 9.20 8.40 0.79
CA ASP A 121 9.69 8.94 2.05
C ASP A 121 11.13 9.44 1.87
N PHE A 122 11.36 10.69 2.25
CA PHE A 122 12.67 11.33 2.21
C PHE A 122 13.08 11.69 3.64
N THR A 123 14.10 11.01 4.14
CA THR A 123 14.67 11.21 5.47
C THR A 123 15.62 12.40 5.42
N TYR A 124 15.11 13.58 5.73
CA TYR A 124 15.94 14.77 5.84
C TYR A 124 16.52 14.92 7.26
N THR A 125 17.85 14.97 7.36
CA THR A 125 18.54 15.28 8.63
C THR A 125 18.98 16.75 8.61
N GLY A 126 18.10 17.65 9.07
CA GLY A 126 18.32 19.11 9.08
C GLY A 126 17.08 19.90 9.49
N ASN A 127 17.09 21.22 9.28
CA ASN A 127 15.92 22.07 9.53
C ASN A 127 14.90 21.94 8.38
N HIS A 128 13.86 21.14 8.58
CA HIS A 128 12.86 20.85 7.56
C HIS A 128 12.15 22.13 7.08
N ASP A 129 11.86 23.07 7.99
CA ASP A 129 11.17 24.32 7.66
C ASP A 129 12.01 25.21 6.73
N GLU A 130 13.34 25.19 6.90
CA GLU A 130 14.28 25.93 6.06
C GLU A 130 14.34 25.34 4.64
N LEU A 131 14.40 24.02 4.50
CA LEU A 131 14.37 23.34 3.21
C LEU A 131 13.04 23.57 2.45
N VAL A 132 11.91 23.50 3.17
CA VAL A 132 10.59 23.76 2.59
C VAL A 132 10.47 25.22 2.15
N ALA A 133 10.95 26.16 2.97
CA ALA A 133 10.99 27.58 2.62
C ALA A 133 11.91 27.89 1.43
N GLU A 134 13.04 27.18 1.30
CA GLU A 134 13.95 27.31 0.16
C GLU A 134 13.34 26.73 -1.14
N ALA A 135 12.70 25.55 -1.05
CA ALA A 135 12.19 24.85 -2.23
C ALA A 135 10.84 25.38 -2.74
N LEU A 136 9.90 25.69 -1.84
CA LEU A 136 8.57 26.20 -2.19
C LEU A 136 8.51 27.74 -2.20
N GLY A 137 9.54 28.40 -1.69
CA GLY A 137 9.52 29.82 -1.40
C GLY A 137 8.63 30.15 -0.19
N VAL A 138 8.69 31.40 0.24
CA VAL A 138 7.77 31.92 1.25
C VAL A 138 6.69 32.74 0.53
N GLY A 139 5.44 32.61 0.95
CA GLY A 139 4.36 33.38 0.34
C GLY A 139 4.66 34.89 0.37
N PRO A 140 4.14 35.70 -0.57
CA PRO A 140 4.53 37.10 -0.76
C PRO A 140 4.37 38.01 0.48
N ALA A 141 3.60 37.59 1.48
CA ALA A 141 3.47 38.30 2.76
C ALA A 141 4.68 38.12 3.71
N LEU A 142 5.55 37.15 3.44
CA LEU A 142 6.68 36.75 4.29
C LEU A 142 8.04 36.93 3.60
N GLU A 143 8.09 37.45 2.37
CA GLU A 143 9.35 37.74 1.65
C GLU A 143 10.28 38.67 2.44
N GLY A 144 9.74 39.63 3.21
CA GLY A 144 10.54 40.57 4.02
C GLY A 144 11.18 39.95 5.27
N LEU A 145 10.93 38.67 5.58
CA LEU A 145 11.63 37.93 6.64
C LEU A 145 12.88 37.20 6.14
N LEU A 146 13.08 37.14 4.81
CA LEU A 146 14.26 36.53 4.18
C LEU A 146 15.40 37.52 3.89
N GLU A 147 15.20 38.83 4.12
CA GLU A 147 16.27 39.85 4.08
C GLU A 147 17.12 39.91 5.36
#